data_AF-A0AAU7NS73-F1
#
_entry.id   AF-A0AAU7NS73-F1
#
_cell.length_a   1.000
_cell.length_b   1.000
_cell.length_c   1.000
_cell.angle_alpha   90.00
_cell.angle_beta   90.00
_cell.angle_gamma   90.00
#
_symmetry.space_group_name_H-M   'P 1'
#
loop_
_entity.id
_entity.type
_entity.pdbx_description
1 polymer ?
#
loop_
_entity_poly.entity_id
_entity_poly.type
_entity_poly.pdbx_seq_one_letter_code
_entity_poly.pdbx_strand_id
1 'polypeptide(L)'
;MKKSLGLLAGVALIALSGQAFADQETKIGKKIYDRAFGRGCGACHDISSNPQLKELIKAGELDKAKFAQVIKEGKNGMPKAIDAIMAVGPVKKAGYTEDQAIDAVYKYLSE
;
A
#
# COMPACT_ATOMS: atom_id res chain seq x y z
N MET A 1 18.01 34.58 -20.85
CA MET A 1 16.66 33.99 -20.92
C MET A 1 16.63 32.50 -21.31
N LYS A 2 17.53 31.98 -22.16
CA LYS A 2 17.52 30.55 -22.59
C LYS A 2 17.87 29.54 -21.47
N LYS A 3 18.62 29.95 -20.45
CA LYS A 3 19.02 29.08 -19.32
C LYS A 3 17.90 28.82 -18.30
N SER A 4 16.88 29.66 -18.26
CA SER A 4 15.77 29.57 -17.30
C SER A 4 14.71 28.53 -17.70
N LEU A 5 14.51 28.30 -19.00
CA LEU A 5 13.54 27.32 -19.50
C LEU A 5 13.95 25.87 -19.20
N GLY A 6 15.24 25.53 -19.32
CA GLY A 6 15.73 24.17 -19.06
C GLY A 6 15.62 23.77 -17.58
N LEU A 7 15.81 24.73 -16.68
CA LEU A 7 15.68 24.52 -15.24
C LEU A 7 14.22 24.31 -14.82
N LEU A 8 13.28 25.06 -15.40
CA LEU A 8 11.83 24.89 -15.16
C LEU A 8 11.29 23.56 -15.73
N ALA A 9 11.74 23.15 -16.92
CA ALA A 9 11.33 21.88 -17.52
C ALA A 9 11.84 20.66 -16.73
N GLY A 10 13.06 20.72 -16.18
CA GLY A 10 13.62 19.66 -15.34
C GLY A 10 12.84 19.46 -14.04
N VAL A 11 12.50 20.55 -13.34
CA VAL A 11 11.70 20.49 -12.10
C VAL A 11 10.29 19.96 -12.36
N ALA A 12 9.67 20.37 -13.47
CA ALA A 12 8.36 19.87 -13.87
C ALA A 12 8.36 18.34 -14.11
N LEU A 13 9.32 17.80 -14.88
CA LEU A 13 9.39 16.36 -15.11
C LEU A 13 9.56 15.55 -13.81
N ILE A 14 10.41 16.03 -12.89
CA ILE A 14 10.62 15.35 -11.61
C ILE A 14 9.33 15.36 -10.78
N ALA A 15 8.65 16.49 -10.70
CA ALA A 15 7.38 16.60 -9.97
C ALA A 15 6.30 15.68 -10.56
N LEU A 16 6.11 15.67 -11.89
CA LEU A 16 5.12 14.80 -12.55
C LEU A 16 5.44 13.31 -12.37
N SER A 17 6.71 12.93 -12.45
CA SER A 17 7.12 11.54 -12.23
C SER A 17 6.84 11.09 -10.79
N GLY A 18 7.17 11.92 -9.79
CA GLY A 18 6.88 11.62 -8.37
C GLY A 18 5.38 11.45 -8.09
N GLN A 19 4.53 12.30 -8.68
CA GLN A 19 3.08 12.17 -8.56
C GLN A 19 2.55 10.88 -9.21
N ALA A 20 3.06 10.52 -10.39
CA ALA A 20 2.67 9.29 -11.06
C ALA A 20 3.05 8.02 -10.27
N PHE A 21 4.24 8.01 -9.66
CA PHE A 21 4.65 6.91 -8.77
C PHE A 21 3.79 6.82 -7.51
N ALA A 22 3.47 7.96 -6.90
CA ALA A 22 2.63 7.99 -5.69
C ALA A 22 1.22 7.43 -5.96
N ASP A 23 0.61 7.83 -7.08
CA ASP A 23 -0.70 7.35 -7.52
C ASP A 23 -0.68 5.86 -7.88
N GLN A 24 0.40 5.39 -8.52
CA GLN A 24 0.58 3.97 -8.82
C GLN A 24 0.67 3.11 -7.53
N GLU A 25 1.42 3.56 -6.54
CA GLU A 25 1.58 2.86 -5.26
C GLU A 25 0.23 2.72 -4.54
N THR A 26 -0.53 3.80 -4.40
CA THR A 26 -1.88 3.78 -3.81
C THR A 26 -2.82 2.84 -4.58
N LYS A 27 -2.78 2.88 -5.92
CA LYS A 27 -3.58 1.97 -6.77
C LYS A 27 -3.21 0.52 -6.52
N ILE A 28 -1.93 0.18 -6.43
CA ILE A 28 -1.48 -1.18 -6.14
C ILE A 28 -1.92 -1.60 -4.73
N GLY A 29 -1.77 -0.73 -3.73
CA GLY A 29 -2.25 -0.94 -2.37
C GLY A 29 -3.73 -1.30 -2.31
N LYS A 30 -4.57 -0.53 -3.02
CA LYS A 30 -5.99 -0.85 -3.17
C LYS A 30 -6.21 -2.22 -3.82
N LYS A 31 -5.47 -2.54 -4.90
CA LYS A 31 -5.61 -3.85 -5.57
C LYS A 31 -5.21 -5.01 -4.67
N ILE A 32 -4.23 -4.84 -3.79
CA ILE A 32 -3.89 -5.84 -2.78
C ILE A 32 -5.05 -5.98 -1.80
N TYR A 33 -5.54 -4.86 -1.24
CA TYR A 33 -6.67 -4.86 -0.30
C TYR A 33 -7.91 -5.57 -0.86
N ASP A 34 -8.22 -5.33 -2.14
CA ASP A 34 -9.40 -5.92 -2.79
C ASP A 34 -9.22 -7.41 -3.16
N ARG A 35 -7.99 -7.94 -3.25
CA ARG A 35 -7.71 -9.23 -3.94
C ARG A 35 -6.89 -10.25 -3.17
N ALA A 36 -6.15 -9.85 -2.14
CA ALA A 36 -5.39 -10.80 -1.32
C ALA A 36 -6.32 -11.92 -0.82
N PHE A 37 -5.81 -13.15 -0.73
CA PHE A 37 -6.61 -14.34 -0.38
C PHE A 37 -7.79 -14.64 -1.34
N GLY A 38 -7.85 -14.04 -2.53
CA GLY A 38 -8.93 -14.21 -3.51
C GLY A 38 -10.25 -13.48 -3.18
N ARG A 39 -10.39 -12.96 -1.95
CA ARG A 39 -11.58 -12.21 -1.48
C ARG A 39 -11.26 -10.83 -0.90
N GLY A 40 -9.99 -10.47 -0.84
CA GLY A 40 -9.50 -9.22 -0.25
C GLY A 40 -9.40 -9.25 1.27
N CYS A 41 -8.68 -8.26 1.80
CA CYS A 41 -8.57 -7.97 3.22
C CYS A 41 -9.90 -7.46 3.81
N GLY A 42 -10.71 -6.77 3.00
CA GLY A 42 -12.02 -6.24 3.40
C GLY A 42 -13.01 -7.30 3.87
N ALA A 43 -12.90 -8.54 3.36
CA ALA A 43 -13.73 -9.66 3.83
C ALA A 43 -13.60 -9.94 5.34
N CYS A 44 -12.46 -9.55 5.95
CA CYS A 44 -12.28 -9.61 7.38
C CYS A 44 -12.24 -8.22 8.04
N HIS A 45 -11.82 -7.17 7.35
CA HIS A 45 -11.57 -5.87 8.00
C HIS A 45 -12.70 -4.84 7.81
N ASP A 46 -13.65 -5.07 6.91
CA ASP A 46 -14.80 -4.19 6.68
C ASP A 46 -16.05 -4.65 7.48
N ILE A 47 -15.87 -5.52 8.47
CA ILE A 47 -16.92 -5.98 9.39
C ILE A 47 -16.65 -5.45 10.80
N SER A 48 -17.69 -5.01 11.51
CA SER A 48 -17.56 -4.32 12.80
C SER A 48 -16.93 -5.14 13.91
N SER A 49 -16.96 -6.48 13.82
CA SER A 49 -16.40 -7.38 14.83
C SER A 49 -14.88 -7.52 14.76
N ASN A 50 -14.24 -6.99 13.71
CA ASN A 50 -12.82 -7.10 13.48
C ASN A 50 -12.13 -5.72 13.50
N PRO A 51 -10.80 -5.68 13.66
CA PRO A 51 -10.05 -4.42 13.70
C PRO A 51 -10.30 -3.57 12.45
N GLN A 52 -10.81 -2.35 12.69
CA GLN A 52 -11.08 -1.37 11.65
C GLN A 52 -9.76 -0.65 11.29
N LEU A 53 -9.11 -1.12 10.22
CA LEU A 53 -7.69 -0.80 9.97
C LEU A 53 -7.44 0.69 9.74
N LYS A 54 -8.32 1.37 9.02
CA LYS A 54 -8.16 2.80 8.71
C LYS A 54 -8.23 3.65 9.97
N GLU A 55 -9.16 3.34 10.85
CA GLU A 55 -9.38 4.01 12.12
C GLU A 55 -8.17 3.82 13.04
N LEU A 56 -7.66 2.59 13.14
CA LEU A 56 -6.47 2.29 13.96
C LEU A 56 -5.22 2.98 13.44
N ILE A 57 -5.03 3.05 12.12
CA ILE A 57 -3.92 3.78 11.50
C ILE A 57 -4.06 5.29 11.78
N LYS A 58 -5.26 5.86 11.60
CA LYS A 58 -5.53 7.29 11.85
C LYS A 58 -5.39 7.67 13.33
N ALA A 59 -5.72 6.76 14.24
CA ALA A 59 -5.52 6.91 15.67
C ALA A 59 -4.05 6.74 16.12
N GLY A 60 -3.17 6.25 15.23
CA GLY A 60 -1.76 5.95 15.56
C GLY A 60 -1.58 4.65 16.35
N GLU A 61 -2.62 3.84 16.51
CA GLU A 61 -2.59 2.56 17.22
C GLU A 61 -2.04 1.42 16.37
N LEU A 62 -2.02 1.61 15.04
CA LEU A 62 -1.44 0.68 14.08
C LEU A 62 -0.44 1.43 13.19
N ASP A 63 0.76 1.65 13.70
CA ASP A 63 1.84 2.21 12.89
C ASP A 63 2.33 1.23 11.81
N LYS A 64 3.13 1.75 10.88
CA LYS A 64 3.67 1.00 9.75
C LYS A 64 4.49 -0.23 10.17
N ALA A 65 5.29 -0.12 11.23
CA ALA A 65 6.14 -1.22 11.69
C ALA A 65 5.28 -2.34 12.27
N LYS A 66 4.28 -2.00 13.07
CA LYS A 66 3.32 -2.94 13.64
C LYS A 66 2.45 -3.57 12.57
N PHE A 67 2.00 -2.79 11.59
CA PHE A 67 1.28 -3.30 10.43
C PHE A 67 2.11 -4.33 9.66
N ALA A 68 3.36 -4.00 9.32
CA ALA A 68 4.27 -4.90 8.61
C ALA A 68 4.50 -6.21 9.39
N GLN A 69 4.70 -6.11 10.71
CA GLN A 69 4.84 -7.27 11.58
C GLN A 69 3.61 -8.18 11.49
N VAL A 70 2.41 -7.62 11.65
CA VAL A 70 1.15 -8.40 11.63
C VAL A 70 0.91 -9.06 10.26
N ILE A 71 1.26 -8.39 9.15
CA ILE A 71 1.15 -8.97 7.81
C ILE A 71 2.08 -10.19 7.65
N LYS A 72 3.31 -10.12 8.17
CA LYS A 72 4.31 -11.18 8.05
C LYS A 72 4.07 -12.34 9.03
N GLU A 73 3.56 -12.04 10.22
CA GLU A 73 3.44 -13.00 11.32
C GLU A 73 2.03 -13.55 11.52
N GLY A 74 1.01 -12.79 11.11
CA GLY A 74 -0.38 -13.01 11.54
C GLY A 74 -0.60 -12.55 12.98
N LYS A 75 -1.87 -12.47 13.42
CA LYS A 75 -2.24 -12.09 14.79
C LYS A 75 -3.67 -12.51 15.11
N ASN A 76 -3.89 -13.14 16.28
CA ASN A 76 -5.23 -13.40 16.84
C ASN A 76 -6.24 -14.00 15.83
N GLY A 77 -5.83 -15.03 15.08
CA GLY A 77 -6.66 -15.69 14.07
C GLY A 77 -6.57 -15.09 12.66
N MET A 78 -5.92 -13.94 12.48
CA MET A 78 -5.48 -13.47 11.17
C MET A 78 -4.31 -14.33 10.67
N PRO A 79 -4.42 -14.97 9.49
CA PRO A 79 -3.31 -15.71 8.90
C PRO A 79 -2.20 -14.76 8.43
N LYS A 80 -1.00 -15.29 8.24
CA LYS A 80 0.07 -14.58 7.52
C LYS A 80 -0.43 -14.17 6.14
N ALA A 81 -0.24 -12.91 5.78
CA ALA A 81 -0.78 -12.34 4.55
C ALA A 81 0.26 -12.15 3.45
N ILE A 82 1.56 -12.26 3.77
CA ILE A 82 2.61 -11.88 2.83
C ILE A 82 2.57 -12.70 1.52
N ASP A 83 2.45 -14.03 1.60
CA ASP A 83 2.37 -14.88 0.40
C ASP A 83 1.13 -14.56 -0.45
N ALA A 84 0.00 -14.30 0.22
CA ALA A 84 -1.26 -13.95 -0.43
C ALA A 84 -1.18 -12.58 -1.12
N ILE A 85 -0.46 -11.62 -0.53
CA ILE A 85 -0.19 -10.29 -1.11
C ILE A 85 0.72 -10.45 -2.33
N MET A 86 1.83 -11.18 -2.21
CA MET A 86 2.78 -11.38 -3.31
C MET A 86 2.20 -12.20 -4.47
N ALA A 87 1.16 -13.00 -4.20
CA ALA A 87 0.41 -13.70 -5.23
C ALA A 87 -0.44 -12.77 -6.14
N VAL A 88 -0.74 -11.54 -5.70
CA VAL A 88 -1.59 -10.59 -6.43
C VAL A 88 -0.94 -10.15 -7.74
N GLY A 89 -1.63 -10.35 -8.86
CA GLY A 89 -1.08 -10.08 -10.21
C GLY A 89 -0.48 -8.68 -10.40
N PRO A 90 -1.16 -7.58 -9.98
CA PRO A 90 -0.57 -6.24 -9.98
C PRO A 90 0.76 -6.09 -9.23
N VAL A 91 0.95 -6.80 -8.10
CA VAL A 91 2.21 -6.78 -7.34
C VAL A 91 3.33 -7.43 -8.14
N LYS A 92 3.05 -8.61 -8.71
CA LYS A 92 4.00 -9.32 -9.59
C LYS A 92 4.36 -8.49 -10.82
N LYS A 93 3.36 -7.88 -11.48
CA LYS A 93 3.56 -7.05 -12.66
C LYS A 93 4.39 -5.80 -12.36
N ALA A 94 4.22 -5.23 -11.17
CA ALA A 94 4.99 -4.07 -10.73
C ALA A 94 6.41 -4.44 -10.24
N GLY A 95 6.73 -5.73 -10.09
CA GLY A 95 8.03 -6.19 -9.60
C GLY A 95 8.30 -5.79 -8.16
N TYR A 96 7.25 -5.63 -7.35
CA TYR A 96 7.39 -5.21 -5.96
C TYR A 96 8.06 -6.28 -5.11
N THR A 97 8.90 -5.84 -4.18
CA THR A 97 9.34 -6.61 -3.02
C THR A 97 8.22 -6.72 -1.99
N GLU A 98 8.40 -7.60 -1.00
CA GLU A 98 7.48 -7.73 0.14
C GLU A 98 7.23 -6.39 0.84
N ASP A 99 8.31 -5.67 1.16
CA ASP A 99 8.22 -4.40 1.88
C ASP A 99 7.52 -3.33 1.03
N GLN A 100 7.77 -3.27 -0.28
CA GLN A 100 7.05 -2.35 -1.17
C GLN A 100 5.55 -2.68 -1.27
N ALA A 101 5.20 -3.96 -1.25
CA ALA A 101 3.80 -4.36 -1.27
C ALA A 101 3.08 -4.02 0.04
N ILE A 102 3.75 -4.21 1.19
CA ILE A 102 3.25 -3.80 2.51
C ILE A 102 3.07 -2.28 2.56
N ASP A 103 4.05 -1.53 2.10
CA ASP A 103 4.04 -0.07 2.05
C ASP A 103 2.86 0.46 1.23
N ALA A 104 2.63 -0.13 0.06
CA ALA A 104 1.51 0.23 -0.80
C ALA A 104 0.14 0.03 -0.11
N VAL A 105 -0.05 -1.09 0.59
CA VAL A 105 -1.30 -1.35 1.34
C VAL A 105 -1.45 -0.37 2.48
N TYR A 106 -0.39 -0.16 3.27
CA TYR A 106 -0.42 0.77 4.39
C TYR A 106 -0.75 2.19 3.92
N LYS A 107 -0.13 2.64 2.83
CA LYS A 107 -0.42 3.93 2.21
C LYS A 107 -1.88 4.06 1.80
N TYR A 108 -2.42 3.07 1.08
CA TYR A 108 -3.83 3.05 0.69
C TYR A 108 -4.79 3.13 1.90
N LEU A 109 -4.45 2.47 3.00
CA LEU A 109 -5.25 2.51 4.23
C LEU A 109 -5.10 3.81 5.02
N SER A 110 -3.99 4.53 4.82
CA SER A 110 -3.70 5.80 5.48
C SER A 110 -4.41 6.99 4.83
N GLU A 111 -4.91 6.83 3.61
CA GLU A 111 -5.82 7.77 2.92
C GLU A 111 -7.26 7.64 3.47
#